data_AF-A0A9W4WJ76-F1
#
_entry.id   AF-A0A9W4WJ76-F1
#
_cell.length_a   1.000
_cell.length_b   1.000
_cell.length_c   1.000
_cell.angle_alpha   90.00
_cell.angle_beta   90.00
_cell.angle_gamma   90.00
#
_symmetry.space_group_name_H-M   'P 1'
#
loop_
_entity.id
_entity.type
_entity.pdbx_description
1 polymer ?
#
loop_
_entity_poly.entity_id
_entity_poly.type
_entity_poly.pdbx_seq_one_letter_code
_entity_poly.pdbx_strand_id
1 'polypeptide(L)'
;MCCLKIFRIYFSNTNRESNETFPQNTNPTNVTTPRQGERASTHTVVTIDNDTIIVPIPSSSNAHSLLIKYQKSPEYKDDFTISSSAQSLFFVVLYYEVSERNPDFPRAQLPIISRKAWDLADQEYKDAYELLLEHEEVKKCFDD
;
A
#
# COMPACT_ATOMS: atom_id res chain seq x y z
N MET A 1 3.03 27.08 -22.80
CA MET A 1 2.12 27.18 -21.63
C MET A 1 1.72 25.76 -21.26
N CYS A 2 2.36 25.17 -20.23
CA CYS A 2 2.03 23.82 -19.79
C CYS A 2 0.93 23.92 -18.73
N CYS A 3 -0.28 23.49 -19.09
CA CYS A 3 -1.41 23.39 -18.17
C CYS A 3 -1.09 22.25 -17.18
N LEU A 4 -0.75 22.61 -15.94
CA LEU A 4 -0.76 21.69 -14.80
C LEU A 4 -2.21 21.17 -14.65
N LYS A 5 -2.48 19.98 -15.18
CA LYS A 5 -3.69 19.24 -14.83
C LYS A 5 -3.68 19.11 -13.32
N ILE A 6 -4.71 19.64 -12.68
CA ILE A 6 -4.89 19.55 -11.23
C ILE A 6 -5.29 18.10 -10.96
N PHE A 7 -4.31 17.26 -10.65
CA PHE A 7 -4.53 15.89 -10.20
C PHE A 7 -5.23 15.95 -8.85
N ARG A 8 -6.48 15.49 -8.80
CA ARG A 8 -7.20 15.33 -7.53
C ARG A 8 -6.86 13.95 -7.00
N ILE A 9 -6.13 13.91 -5.89
CA ILE A 9 -5.74 12.68 -5.22
C ILE A 9 -6.71 12.46 -4.07
N TYR A 10 -7.41 11.34 -4.08
CA TYR A 10 -8.32 10.92 -3.01
C TYR A 10 -7.75 9.67 -2.33
N PHE A 11 -7.94 9.57 -1.03
CA PHE A 11 -7.53 8.40 -0.26
C PHE A 11 -8.76 7.92 0.50
N SER A 12 -9.14 6.67 0.29
CA SER A 12 -10.30 6.06 0.94
C SER A 12 -9.83 4.88 1.76
N ASN A 13 -9.90 4.97 3.09
CA ASN A 13 -9.81 3.80 3.94
C ASN A 13 -11.12 3.02 3.76
N THR A 14 -11.13 2.00 2.90
CA THR A 14 -12.26 1.08 2.79
C THR A 14 -12.24 0.09 3.94
N ASN A 15 -12.54 0.59 5.13
CA ASN A 15 -13.16 -0.18 6.20
C ASN A 15 -14.36 0.63 6.70
N ARG A 16 -15.38 0.74 5.85
CA ARG A 16 -16.67 1.31 6.25
C ARG A 16 -17.76 0.29 5.97
N GLU A 17 -18.32 -0.20 7.07
CA GLU A 17 -19.40 -1.17 7.21
C GLU A 17 -20.48 -1.09 6.13
N SER A 18 -20.83 -2.25 5.56
CA SER A 18 -22.12 -2.51 4.94
C SER A 18 -22.78 -3.68 5.69
N ASN A 19 -23.38 -3.41 6.85
CA ASN A 19 -24.38 -4.29 7.44
C ASN A 19 -25.74 -3.59 7.33
N GLU A 20 -26.45 -3.87 6.24
CA GLU A 20 -27.88 -3.59 6.14
C GLU A 20 -28.69 -4.69 6.88
N THR A 21 -29.84 -4.25 7.38
CA THR A 21 -30.60 -4.70 8.56
C THR A 21 -31.47 -5.96 8.34
N PHE A 22 -31.87 -6.66 9.43
CA PHE A 22 -33.25 -7.11 9.81
C PHE A 22 -33.26 -8.31 10.80
N PRO A 23 -34.33 -8.55 11.60
CA PRO A 23 -34.72 -7.85 12.83
C PRO A 23 -34.65 -8.72 14.12
N GLN A 24 -34.97 -8.06 15.25
CA GLN A 24 -34.97 -8.46 16.66
C GLN A 24 -35.40 -9.89 17.04
N ASN A 25 -34.69 -10.50 18.00
CA ASN A 25 -35.31 -11.30 19.06
C ASN A 25 -34.51 -11.16 20.38
N THR A 26 -35.24 -10.96 21.47
CA THR A 26 -34.81 -10.57 22.82
C THR A 26 -34.28 -11.74 23.65
N ASN A 27 -33.12 -11.59 24.30
CA ASN A 27 -32.84 -12.06 25.67
C ASN A 27 -31.47 -11.53 26.17
N PRO A 28 -31.32 -11.08 27.43
CA PRO A 28 -30.05 -10.57 27.94
C PRO A 28 -29.29 -11.69 28.66
N THR A 29 -28.22 -12.20 28.03
CA THR A 29 -27.24 -13.03 28.73
C THR A 29 -25.86 -12.45 28.46
N ASN A 30 -25.21 -11.98 29.52
CA ASN A 30 -23.80 -11.62 29.55
C ASN A 30 -22.97 -12.75 28.93
N VAL A 31 -22.46 -12.53 27.72
CA VAL A 31 -21.38 -13.30 27.14
C VAL A 31 -20.35 -12.26 26.72
N THR A 32 -19.24 -12.23 27.46
CA THR A 32 -18.00 -11.58 27.03
C THR A 32 -17.59 -12.22 25.72
N THR A 33 -18.04 -11.64 24.61
CA THR A 33 -17.59 -12.03 23.27
C THR A 33 -16.13 -11.60 23.17
N PRO A 34 -15.17 -12.50 22.86
CA PRO A 34 -13.87 -12.03 22.42
C PRO A 34 -14.12 -11.23 21.14
N ARG A 35 -13.67 -9.96 21.11
CA ARG A 35 -13.72 -9.13 19.91
C ARG A 35 -13.14 -9.97 18.76
N GLN A 36 -14.01 -10.36 17.82
CA GLN A 36 -13.61 -10.97 16.56
C GLN A 36 -12.53 -10.08 15.95
N GLY A 37 -11.42 -10.72 15.59
CA GLY A 37 -10.18 -10.07 15.20
C GLY A 37 -10.40 -8.94 14.20
N GLU A 38 -9.80 -7.80 14.51
CA GLU A 38 -9.46 -6.78 13.52
C GLU A 38 -8.77 -7.51 12.37
N ARG A 39 -9.46 -7.60 11.22
CA ARG A 39 -8.89 -8.18 10.02
C ARG A 39 -7.77 -7.26 9.61
N ALA A 40 -6.53 -7.73 9.75
CA ALA A 40 -5.34 -7.08 9.23
C ALA A 40 -5.63 -6.52 7.83
N SER A 41 -5.49 -5.22 7.67
CA SER A 41 -5.72 -4.54 6.40
C SER A 41 -4.74 -5.12 5.35
N THR A 42 -5.27 -5.87 4.37
CA THR A 42 -4.43 -6.63 3.42
C THR A 42 -3.94 -5.82 2.23
N HIS A 43 -4.43 -4.59 2.10
CA HIS A 43 -4.16 -3.69 1.00
C HIS A 43 -4.43 -2.25 1.42
N THR A 44 -3.80 -1.30 0.75
CA THR A 44 -4.18 0.12 0.81
C THR A 44 -4.69 0.58 -0.55
N VAL A 45 -5.52 1.63 -0.54
CA VAL A 45 -6.14 2.17 -1.75
C VAL A 45 -5.52 3.51 -2.10
N VAL A 46 -4.97 3.61 -3.30
CA VAL A 46 -4.36 4.83 -3.84
C VAL A 46 -5.18 5.28 -5.03
N THR A 47 -5.82 6.46 -4.93
CA THR A 47 -6.52 7.05 -6.07
C THR A 47 -5.64 8.08 -6.76
N ILE A 48 -5.40 7.89 -8.04
CA ILE A 48 -4.63 8.78 -8.90
C ILE A 48 -5.57 9.25 -10.01
N ASP A 49 -5.89 10.55 -10.03
CA ASP A 49 -6.98 11.11 -10.84
C ASP A 49 -8.32 10.42 -10.59
N ASN A 50 -8.79 9.62 -11.55
CA ASN A 50 -10.02 8.85 -11.51
C ASN A 50 -9.76 7.34 -11.40
N ASP A 51 -8.48 6.93 -11.42
CA ASP A 51 -8.10 5.53 -11.34
C ASP A 51 -7.83 5.15 -9.89
N THR A 52 -8.45 4.06 -9.46
CA THR A 52 -8.24 3.49 -8.13
C THR A 52 -7.29 2.31 -8.25
N ILE A 53 -6.17 2.40 -7.55
CA ILE A 53 -5.14 1.37 -7.51
C ILE A 53 -5.20 0.73 -6.12
N ILE A 54 -5.39 -0.58 -6.10
CA ILE A 54 -5.31 -1.38 -4.89
C ILE A 54 -3.86 -1.84 -4.76
N VAL A 55 -3.18 -1.43 -3.70
CA VAL A 55 -1.79 -1.80 -3.42
C VAL A 55 -1.81 -2.90 -2.36
N PRO A 56 -1.58 -4.17 -2.73
CA PRO A 56 -1.63 -5.29 -1.79
C PRO A 56 -0.39 -5.34 -0.91
N ILE A 57 -0.47 -6.05 0.22
CA ILE A 57 0.74 -6.59 0.86
C ILE A 57 1.28 -7.73 -0.03
N PRO A 58 2.49 -7.63 -0.58
CA PRO A 58 3.06 -8.69 -1.41
C PRO A 58 3.46 -9.91 -0.56
N SER A 59 3.56 -11.09 -1.18
CA SER A 59 4.31 -12.19 -0.56
C SER A 59 5.80 -11.86 -0.49
N SER A 60 6.56 -12.51 0.39
CA SER A 60 8.02 -12.34 0.48
C SER A 60 8.74 -12.61 -0.85
N SER A 61 8.34 -13.66 -1.57
CA SER A 61 8.88 -13.99 -2.89
C SER A 61 8.61 -12.92 -3.95
N ASN A 62 7.41 -12.33 -3.93
CA ASN A 62 7.05 -11.25 -4.83
C ASN A 62 7.78 -9.96 -4.46
N ALA A 63 7.85 -9.62 -3.17
CA ALA A 63 8.62 -8.49 -2.67
C ALA A 63 10.09 -8.55 -3.13
N HIS A 64 10.75 -9.70 -2.93
CA HIS A 64 12.13 -9.93 -3.40
C HIS A 64 12.26 -9.74 -4.92
N SER A 65 11.36 -10.36 -5.70
CA SER A 65 11.38 -10.27 -7.17
C SER A 65 11.21 -8.84 -7.67
N LEU A 66 10.30 -8.06 -7.07
CA LEU A 66 10.05 -6.67 -7.43
C LEU A 66 11.24 -5.77 -7.07
N LEU A 67 11.86 -5.98 -5.90
CA LEU A 67 13.07 -5.24 -5.49
C LEU A 67 14.23 -5.47 -6.45
N ILE A 68 14.54 -6.72 -6.79
CA ILE A 68 15.59 -7.06 -7.76
C ILE A 68 15.30 -6.44 -9.14
N LYS A 69 14.04 -6.46 -9.56
CA LYS A 69 13.61 -5.84 -10.82
C LYS A 69 13.81 -4.32 -10.78
N TYR A 70 13.47 -3.69 -9.66
CA TYR A 70 13.62 -2.24 -9.46
C TYR A 70 15.10 -1.80 -9.41
N GLN A 71 15.97 -2.52 -8.71
CA GLN A 71 17.41 -2.23 -8.65
C GLN A 71 18.12 -2.27 -10.02
N LYS A 72 17.58 -3.06 -10.96
CA LYS A 72 18.08 -3.14 -12.35
C LYS A 72 17.49 -2.07 -13.26
N SER A 73 16.51 -1.30 -12.78
CA SER A 73 15.83 -0.28 -13.56
C SER A 73 16.65 1.02 -13.62
N PRO A 74 16.59 1.79 -14.72
CA PRO A 74 17.28 3.08 -14.82
C PRO A 74 16.78 4.10 -13.79
N GLU A 75 15.55 3.95 -13.30
CA GLU A 75 14.90 4.82 -12.32
C GLU A 75 15.46 4.69 -10.89
N TYR A 76 16.16 3.58 -10.60
CA TYR A 76 16.75 3.33 -9.28
C TYR A 76 17.71 4.43 -8.79
N LYS A 77 18.35 5.16 -9.72
CA LYS A 77 19.40 6.13 -9.40
C LYS A 77 18.87 7.48 -8.86
N ASP A 78 17.57 7.73 -8.98
CA ASP A 78 16.97 9.04 -8.69
C ASP A 78 16.22 9.11 -7.33
N ASP A 79 16.20 8.04 -6.53
CA ASP A 79 15.38 7.96 -5.32
C ASP A 79 16.18 8.12 -4.02
N PHE A 80 16.26 9.36 -3.51
CA PHE A 80 16.69 9.63 -2.13
C PHE A 80 15.73 10.58 -1.43
N THR A 81 14.47 10.19 -1.25
CA THR A 81 13.58 10.80 -0.23
C THR A 81 12.67 9.79 0.47
N ILE A 82 12.98 8.49 0.40
CA ILE A 82 12.22 7.45 1.10
C ILE A 82 12.82 7.25 2.50
N SER A 83 11.96 7.26 3.52
CA SER A 83 12.35 7.47 4.92
C SER A 83 12.59 6.17 5.70
N SER A 84 12.14 5.02 5.18
CA SER A 84 12.39 3.68 5.74
C SER A 84 12.37 2.60 4.66
N SER A 85 13.00 1.45 4.92
CA SER A 85 13.01 0.31 4.00
C SER A 85 11.59 -0.22 3.71
N ALA A 86 10.67 -0.14 4.67
CA ALA A 86 9.28 -0.57 4.49
C ALA A 86 8.55 0.35 3.51
N GLN A 87 8.77 1.67 3.64
CA GLN A 87 8.26 2.64 2.69
C GLN A 87 8.89 2.47 1.30
N SER A 88 10.17 2.07 1.22
CA SER A 88 10.83 1.77 -0.06
C SER A 88 10.21 0.55 -0.73
N LEU A 89 9.96 -0.52 0.02
CA LEU A 89 9.27 -1.70 -0.50
C LEU A 89 7.85 -1.34 -0.96
N PHE A 90 7.11 -0.55 -0.17
CA PHE A 90 5.80 -0.06 -0.56
C PHE A 90 5.82 0.74 -1.86
N PHE A 91 6.77 1.67 -2.00
CA PHE A 91 6.97 2.44 -3.22
C PHE A 91 7.18 1.52 -4.43
N VAL A 92 8.03 0.50 -4.29
CA VAL A 92 8.31 -0.44 -5.38
C VAL A 92 7.06 -1.22 -5.80
N VAL A 93 6.25 -1.67 -4.84
CA VAL A 93 4.97 -2.34 -5.15
C VAL A 93 4.03 -1.40 -5.91
N LEU A 94 3.82 -0.18 -5.39
CA LEU A 94 2.98 0.83 -6.05
C LEU A 94 3.53 1.19 -7.45
N TYR A 95 4.85 1.29 -7.61
CA TYR A 95 5.49 1.59 -8.89
C TYR A 95 5.09 0.57 -9.96
N TYR A 96 5.14 -0.73 -9.64
CA TYR A 96 4.77 -1.77 -10.58
C TYR A 96 3.26 -1.85 -10.82
N GLU A 97 2.43 -1.71 -9.79
CA GLU A 97 0.96 -1.64 -9.94
C GLU A 97 0.53 -0.50 -10.88
N VAL A 98 1.14 0.69 -10.72
CA VAL A 98 0.90 1.82 -11.61
C VAL A 98 1.45 1.54 -13.00
N SER A 99 2.63 0.91 -13.12
CA SER A 99 3.23 0.60 -14.41
C SER A 99 2.40 -0.33 -15.27
N GLU A 100 1.77 -1.33 -14.66
CA GLU A 100 0.93 -2.29 -15.37
C GLU A 100 -0.41 -1.67 -15.78
N ARG A 101 -1.00 -0.83 -14.92
CA ARG A 101 -2.31 -0.22 -15.16
C ARG A 101 -2.25 1.02 -16.05
N ASN A 102 -1.20 1.83 -15.89
CA ASN A 102 -1.00 3.09 -16.59
C ASN A 102 0.49 3.27 -16.95
N PRO A 103 0.95 2.66 -18.06
CA PRO A 103 2.35 2.72 -18.49
C PRO A 103 2.86 4.15 -18.72
N ASP A 104 1.97 5.03 -19.21
CA ASP A 104 2.27 6.43 -19.54
C ASP A 104 2.21 7.37 -18.33
N PHE A 105 1.99 6.83 -17.12
CA PHE A 105 1.90 7.63 -15.90
C PHE A 105 3.23 8.39 -15.64
N PRO A 106 3.19 9.71 -15.31
CA PRO A 106 4.40 10.47 -15.03
C PRO A 106 5.13 9.98 -13.77
N ARG A 107 6.19 9.19 -13.95
CA ARG A 107 6.96 8.54 -12.85
C ARG A 107 7.49 9.51 -11.81
N ALA A 108 7.84 10.73 -12.20
CA ALA A 108 8.29 11.79 -11.29
C ALA A 108 7.26 12.16 -10.19
N GLN A 109 5.98 11.82 -10.36
CA GLN A 109 4.95 12.06 -9.35
C GLN A 109 4.83 10.92 -8.32
N LEU A 110 5.34 9.73 -8.63
CA LEU A 110 5.18 8.53 -7.79
C LEU A 110 5.79 8.67 -6.39
N PRO A 111 6.98 9.27 -6.18
CA PRO A 111 7.53 9.40 -4.83
C PRO A 111 6.62 10.21 -3.89
N ILE A 112 6.02 11.29 -4.40
CA ILE A 112 5.11 12.14 -3.62
C ILE A 112 3.81 11.41 -3.30
N ILE A 113 3.25 10.69 -4.27
CA ILE A 113 2.02 9.91 -4.11
C ILE A 113 2.25 8.77 -3.12
N SER A 114 3.35 8.02 -3.30
CA SER A 114 3.76 6.92 -2.43
C SER A 114 3.89 7.38 -0.99
N ARG A 115 4.58 8.50 -0.75
CA ARG A 115 4.74 9.04 0.61
C ARG A 115 3.39 9.34 1.27
N LYS A 116 2.49 10.03 0.57
CA LYS A 116 1.16 10.34 1.11
C LYS A 116 0.31 9.09 1.35
N ALA A 117 0.35 8.13 0.42
CA ALA A 117 -0.35 6.86 0.55
C ALA A 117 0.17 6.08 1.77
N TRP A 118 1.48 6.04 1.95
CA TRP A 118 2.11 5.44 3.12
C TRP A 118 1.68 6.14 4.40
N ASP A 119 1.79 7.47 4.47
CA ASP A 119 1.44 8.23 5.68
C ASP A 119 -0.02 7.96 6.12
N LEU A 120 -0.95 7.82 5.16
CA LEU A 120 -2.36 7.56 5.40
C LEU A 120 -2.74 6.08 5.59
N ALA A 121 -1.87 5.14 5.22
CA ALA A 121 -2.16 3.71 5.35
C ALA A 121 -2.31 3.29 6.82
N ASP A 122 -3.16 2.29 7.04
CA ASP A 122 -3.42 1.71 8.36
C ASP A 122 -2.12 1.19 9.01
N GLN A 123 -2.03 1.29 10.34
CA GLN A 123 -0.83 0.86 11.06
C GLN A 123 -0.57 -0.64 10.88
N GLU A 124 -1.61 -1.48 10.91
CA GLU A 124 -1.48 -2.94 10.68
C GLU A 124 -0.90 -3.26 9.30
N TYR A 125 -1.25 -2.47 8.28
CA TYR A 125 -0.70 -2.62 6.93
C TYR A 125 0.80 -2.27 6.91
N LYS A 126 1.19 -1.20 7.61
CA LYS A 126 2.60 -0.80 7.75
C LYS A 126 3.40 -1.86 8.51
N ASP A 127 2.84 -2.38 9.60
CA ASP A 127 3.48 -3.42 10.41
C ASP A 127 3.72 -4.70 9.60
N ALA A 128 2.79 -5.06 8.70
CA ALA A 128 2.99 -6.20 7.81
C ALA A 128 4.14 -6.00 6.81
N TYR A 129 4.38 -4.76 6.35
CA TYR A 129 5.56 -4.44 5.53
C TYR A 129 6.86 -4.50 6.34
N GLU A 130 6.85 -4.08 7.60
CA GLU A 130 8.01 -4.25 8.49
C GLU A 130 8.32 -5.74 8.72
N LEU A 131 7.30 -6.59 8.93
CA LEU A 131 7.46 -8.04 9.02
C LEU A 131 8.03 -8.65 7.73
N LEU A 132 7.65 -8.12 6.55
CA LEU A 132 8.22 -8.57 5.29
C LEU A 132 9.74 -8.32 5.20
N LEU A 133 10.25 -7.27 5.85
CA LEU A 133 11.69 -6.97 5.87
C LEU A 133 12.48 -7.93 6.76
N GLU A 134 11.82 -8.68 7.65
CA GLU A 134 12.48 -9.71 8.46
C GLU A 134 12.78 -10.97 7.64
N HIS A 135 12.13 -11.17 6.49
CA HIS A 135 12.44 -12.27 5.59
C HIS A 135 13.82 -12.10 4.96
N GLU A 136 14.70 -13.10 5.11
CA GLU A 136 16.10 -13.02 4.67
C GLU A 136 16.28 -12.58 3.21
N GLU A 137 15.43 -13.06 2.30
CA GLU A 137 15.53 -12.74 0.87
C GLU A 137 15.22 -11.27 0.59
N VAL A 138 14.25 -10.70 1.31
CA VAL A 138 13.86 -9.29 1.19
C VAL A 138 14.91 -8.41 1.86
N LYS A 139 15.36 -8.81 3.05
CA LYS A 139 16.37 -8.10 3.83
C LYS A 139 17.68 -7.89 3.06
N LYS A 140 18.18 -8.95 2.40
CA LYS A 140 19.40 -8.90 1.58
C LYS A 140 19.33 -7.83 0.48
N CYS A 141 18.16 -7.53 -0.06
CA CYS A 141 18.01 -6.48 -1.06
C CYS A 141 18.20 -5.06 -0.52
N PHE A 142 18.18 -4.84 0.80
CA PHE A 142 18.39 -3.53 1.43
C PHE A 142 19.76 -3.39 2.11
N ASP A 143 20.44 -4.52 2.37
CA ASP A 143 21.74 -4.54 3.05
C ASP A 143 22.94 -4.48 2.07
N ASP A 144 22.70 -4.65 0.76
CA ASP A 144 23.70 -4.58 -0.34
C ASP A 144 23.77 -3.18 -1.00
#